data_AF-A0A7T8QVI3-F1
#
_entry.id   AF-A0A7T8QVI3-F1
#
_cell.length_a   1.000
_cell.length_b   1.000
_cell.length_c   1.000
_cell.angle_alpha   90.00
_cell.angle_beta   90.00
_cell.angle_gamma   90.00
#
_symmetry.space_group_name_H-M   'P 1'
#
loop_
_entity.id
_entity.type
_entity.pdbx_description
1 polymer ?
#
loop_
_entity_poly.entity_id
_entity_poly.type
_entity_poly.pdbx_seq_one_letter_code
_entity_poly.pdbx_strand_id
1 'polypeptide(L)'
;AEEKIRKKTYYKVLRYTVLPWLKVNYPEGNYVWTKVAAPSHTSDLCQKFCTANMAHFWPKDMWPSFSPELNPLNFPVWGKLERKTNRIYHPNVDALKATIRTEWDNMSEEFLISKVFRRRVEAVTKAEGGHIK
;
A
#
# COMPACT_ATOMS: atom_id res chain seq x y z
N ALA A 1 18.03 5.91 14.43
CA ALA A 1 18.33 5.67 13.00
C ALA A 1 17.07 5.15 12.34
N GLU A 2 16.60 5.76 11.26
CA GLU A 2 15.46 5.23 10.49
C GLU A 2 15.85 3.89 9.86
N GLU A 3 15.20 2.81 10.28
CA GLU A 3 15.43 1.49 9.69
C GLU A 3 14.76 1.45 8.31
N LYS A 4 15.55 1.72 7.27
CA LYS A 4 15.06 1.71 5.88
C LYS A 4 14.74 0.29 5.43
N ILE A 5 13.52 0.05 4.98
CA ILE A 5 13.12 -1.24 4.41
C ILE A 5 13.95 -1.53 3.14
N ARG A 6 14.82 -2.54 3.23
CA ARG A 6 15.63 -3.04 2.11
C ARG A 6 14.92 -4.17 1.36
N LYS A 7 15.41 -4.51 0.17
CA LYS A 7 14.85 -5.61 -0.67
C LYS A 7 14.67 -6.93 0.07
N LYS A 8 15.61 -7.33 0.94
CA LYS A 8 15.51 -8.59 1.71
C LYS A 8 14.39 -8.53 2.75
N THR A 9 14.23 -7.40 3.43
CA THR A 9 13.16 -7.19 4.43
C THR A 9 11.81 -7.23 3.73
N TYR A 10 11.66 -6.52 2.62
CA TYR A 10 10.41 -6.53 1.85
C TYR A 10 10.09 -7.93 1.30
N TYR A 11 11.08 -8.66 0.77
CA TYR A 11 10.91 -10.04 0.36
C TYR A 11 10.39 -10.95 1.49
N LYS A 12 10.89 -10.79 2.73
CA LYS A 12 10.39 -11.55 3.89
C LYS A 12 8.92 -11.25 4.17
N VAL A 13 8.50 -9.98 4.09
CA VAL A 13 7.08 -9.59 4.24
C VAL A 13 6.23 -10.25 3.14
N LEU A 14 6.68 -10.20 1.89
CA LEU A 14 5.97 -10.85 0.78
C LEU A 14 5.82 -12.36 1.03
N ARG A 15 6.91 -13.04 1.42
CA ARG A 15 6.97 -14.49 1.56
C ARG A 15 6.23 -15.02 2.78
N TYR A 16 6.39 -14.36 3.92
CA TYR A 16 5.94 -14.91 5.21
C TYR A 16 4.67 -14.26 5.75
N THR A 17 4.20 -13.18 5.13
CA THR A 17 2.99 -12.47 5.59
C THR A 17 1.99 -12.36 4.45
N VAL A 18 2.35 -11.71 3.35
CA VAL A 18 1.40 -11.40 2.27
C VAL A 18 0.95 -12.66 1.54
N LEU A 19 1.89 -13.49 1.05
CA LEU A 19 1.53 -14.67 0.26
C LEU A 19 0.69 -15.69 1.06
N PRO A 20 1.02 -16.06 2.31
CA PRO A 20 0.17 -16.95 3.10
C PRO A 20 -1.24 -16.37 3.31
N TRP A 21 -1.35 -15.07 3.61
CA TRP A 21 -2.63 -14.42 3.81
C TRP A 21 -3.48 -14.43 2.53
N LEU A 22 -2.88 -14.14 1.37
CA LEU A 22 -3.58 -14.20 0.08
C LEU A 22 -4.08 -15.61 -0.24
N LYS A 23 -3.28 -16.64 0.01
CA LYS A 23 -3.69 -18.04 -0.22
C LYS A 23 -4.89 -18.46 0.64
N VAL A 24 -5.00 -17.92 1.84
CA VAL A 24 -6.12 -18.21 2.76
C VAL A 24 -7.38 -17.43 2.37
N ASN A 25 -7.25 -16.15 2.03
CA ASN A 25 -8.39 -15.25 1.86
C ASN A 25 -8.87 -15.11 0.40
N TYR A 26 -8.00 -15.40 -0.58
CA TYR A 26 -8.30 -15.35 -2.02
C TYR A 26 -7.79 -16.63 -2.71
N PRO A 27 -8.29 -17.81 -2.31
CA PRO A 27 -7.79 -19.10 -2.80
C PRO A 27 -7.98 -19.28 -4.31
N GLU A 28 -8.97 -18.60 -4.90
CA GLU A 28 -9.26 -18.62 -6.33
C GLU A 28 -8.35 -17.67 -7.14
N GLY A 29 -7.53 -16.85 -6.47
CA GLY A 29 -6.64 -15.91 -7.15
C GLY A 29 -7.36 -14.70 -7.76
N ASN A 30 -8.56 -14.37 -7.31
CA ASN A 30 -9.38 -13.22 -7.73
C ASN A 30 -8.87 -11.88 -7.15
N TYR A 31 -7.58 -11.60 -7.32
CA TYR A 31 -6.95 -10.35 -6.87
C TYR A 31 -5.82 -9.91 -7.80
N VAL A 32 -5.45 -8.63 -7.72
CA VAL A 32 -4.23 -8.09 -8.34
C VAL A 32 -3.37 -7.41 -7.28
N TRP A 33 -2.14 -7.88 -7.09
CA TRP A 33 -1.19 -7.27 -6.15
C TRP A 33 -0.57 -6.00 -6.73
N THR A 34 -0.77 -4.86 -6.08
CA THR A 34 -0.24 -3.56 -6.50
C THR A 34 0.76 -3.00 -5.49
N LYS A 35 1.71 -2.17 -5.95
CA LYS A 35 2.72 -1.51 -5.10
C LYS A 35 3.30 -0.28 -5.80
N VAL A 36 3.72 0.71 -5.01
CA VAL A 36 4.48 1.86 -5.51
C VAL A 36 5.89 1.47 -5.97
N ALA A 37 6.46 2.23 -6.89
CA ALA A 37 7.76 1.99 -7.52
C ALA A 37 9.00 2.26 -6.61
N ALA A 38 8.92 1.95 -5.31
CA ALA A 38 10.06 2.09 -4.40
C ALA A 38 11.19 1.10 -4.75
N PRO A 39 12.48 1.43 -4.54
CA PRO A 39 13.61 0.57 -4.95
C PRO A 39 13.58 -0.86 -4.39
N SER A 40 13.07 -1.06 -3.18
CA SER A 40 12.90 -2.40 -2.59
C SER A 40 11.84 -3.21 -3.36
N HIS A 41 10.75 -2.57 -3.78
CA HIS A 41 9.62 -3.18 -4.48
C HIS A 41 9.93 -3.52 -5.93
N THR A 42 10.75 -2.71 -6.60
CA THR A 42 11.15 -2.86 -8.00
C THR A 42 12.38 -3.76 -8.18
N SER A 43 13.02 -4.19 -7.09
CA SER A 43 14.15 -5.11 -7.13
C SER A 43 13.81 -6.44 -7.80
N ASP A 44 14.77 -6.99 -8.56
CA ASP A 44 14.59 -8.26 -9.28
C ASP A 44 14.14 -9.41 -8.37
N LEU A 45 14.67 -9.46 -7.14
CA LEU A 45 14.28 -10.47 -6.14
C LEU A 45 12.77 -10.43 -5.87
N CYS A 46 12.21 -9.23 -5.65
CA CYS A 46 10.80 -9.09 -5.30
C CYS A 46 9.89 -9.20 -6.54
N GLN A 47 10.35 -8.73 -7.69
CA GLN A 47 9.63 -8.87 -8.96
C GLN A 47 9.53 -10.35 -9.38
N LYS A 48 10.63 -11.11 -9.33
CA LYS A 48 10.64 -12.55 -9.60
C LYS A 48 9.76 -13.31 -8.61
N PHE A 49 9.80 -12.95 -7.33
CA PHE A 49 8.93 -13.57 -6.33
C PHE A 49 7.45 -13.32 -6.63
N CYS A 50 7.04 -12.08 -6.95
CA CYS A 50 5.67 -11.78 -7.31
C CYS A 50 5.23 -12.54 -8.57
N THR A 51 6.07 -12.55 -9.61
CA THR A 51 5.80 -13.26 -10.88
C THR A 51 5.55 -14.75 -10.67
N ALA A 52 6.32 -15.39 -9.78
CA ALA A 52 6.22 -16.82 -9.55
C ALA A 52 5.10 -17.24 -8.57
N ASN A 53 4.55 -16.32 -7.77
CA ASN A 53 3.71 -16.69 -6.62
C ASN A 53 2.37 -15.97 -6.53
N MET A 54 2.21 -14.80 -7.17
CA MET A 54 0.94 -14.05 -7.12
C MET A 54 0.07 -14.44 -8.29
N ALA A 55 -1.25 -14.52 -8.09
CA ALA A 55 -2.20 -14.80 -9.18
C ALA A 55 -2.09 -13.73 -10.29
N HIS A 56 -2.21 -12.46 -9.89
CA HIS A 56 -1.91 -11.31 -10.73
C HIS A 56 -1.14 -10.26 -9.94
N PHE A 57 -0.26 -9.50 -10.60
CA PHE A 57 0.42 -8.38 -9.97
C PHE A 57 0.80 -7.31 -11.00
N TRP A 58 1.03 -6.09 -10.52
CA TRP A 58 1.54 -5.00 -11.34
C TRP A 58 3.08 -5.02 -11.40
N PRO A 59 3.68 -5.19 -12.59
CA PRO A 59 5.13 -5.10 -12.75
C PRO A 59 5.63 -3.68 -12.47
N LYS A 60 6.95 -3.57 -12.28
CA LYS A 60 7.61 -2.32 -11.82
C LYS A 60 7.35 -1.10 -12.70
N ASP A 61 7.01 -1.30 -13.96
CA ASP A 61 6.78 -0.29 -15.00
C ASP A 61 5.30 0.11 -15.13
N MET A 62 4.38 -0.61 -14.48
CA MET A 62 2.96 -0.27 -14.56
C MET A 62 2.58 0.92 -13.66
N TRP A 63 3.22 1.06 -12.50
CA TRP A 63 2.92 2.18 -11.60
C TRP A 63 3.69 3.43 -12.06
N PRO A 64 3.00 4.57 -12.34
CA PRO A 64 3.68 5.79 -12.74
C PRO A 64 4.61 6.30 -11.64
N SER A 65 5.82 6.69 -12.04
CA SER A 65 6.81 7.27 -11.12
C SER A 65 6.26 8.55 -10.50
N PHE A 66 6.59 8.79 -9.23
CA PHE A 66 6.21 10.01 -8.49
C PHE A 66 4.70 10.28 -8.39
N SER A 67 3.86 9.24 -8.43
CA SER A 67 2.42 9.37 -8.20
C SER A 67 1.94 8.76 -6.88
N PRO A 68 2.37 9.26 -5.70
CA PRO A 68 1.82 8.82 -4.42
C PRO A 68 0.32 9.09 -4.31
N GLU A 69 -0.19 10.11 -5.00
CA GLU A 69 -1.60 10.47 -5.06
C GLU A 69 -2.46 9.35 -5.65
N LEU A 70 -1.91 8.51 -6.53
CA LEU A 70 -2.68 7.40 -7.08
C LEU A 70 -2.79 6.23 -6.10
N ASN A 71 -1.95 6.13 -5.07
CA ASN A 71 -1.96 4.96 -4.20
C ASN A 71 -3.12 5.05 -3.18
N PRO A 72 -4.11 4.13 -3.22
CA PRO A 72 -5.21 4.12 -2.27
C PRO A 72 -4.76 3.92 -0.82
N LEU A 73 -3.58 3.35 -0.58
CA LEU A 73 -3.03 3.26 0.76
C LEU A 73 -2.48 4.62 1.24
N ASN A 74 -1.79 5.36 0.36
CA ASN A 74 -1.11 6.61 0.72
C ASN A 74 -2.09 7.75 0.97
N PHE A 75 -3.10 7.92 0.12
CA PHE A 75 -3.94 9.12 0.22
C PHE A 75 -5.09 8.97 1.22
N PRO A 76 -6.11 8.11 1.00
CA PRO A 76 -7.23 8.04 1.92
C PRO A 76 -6.89 7.32 3.24
N VAL A 77 -6.19 6.18 3.20
CA VAL A 77 -5.95 5.36 4.39
C VAL A 77 -4.95 6.02 5.33
N TRP A 78 -3.70 6.26 4.89
CA TRP A 78 -2.71 6.93 5.73
C TRP A 78 -3.14 8.34 6.13
N GLY A 79 -3.76 9.10 5.23
CA GLY A 79 -4.30 10.42 5.58
C GLY A 79 -5.39 10.38 6.65
N LYS A 80 -6.24 9.35 6.67
CA LYS A 80 -7.24 9.16 7.75
C LYS A 80 -6.57 8.78 9.07
N LEU A 81 -5.64 7.83 9.05
CA LEU A 81 -4.93 7.37 10.24
C LEU A 81 -4.14 8.53 10.86
N GLU A 82 -3.37 9.26 10.07
CA GLU A 82 -2.58 10.41 10.51
C GLU A 82 -3.45 11.49 11.16
N ARG A 83 -4.56 11.87 10.50
CA ARG A 83 -5.52 12.85 11.07
C ARG A 83 -6.10 12.41 12.40
N LYS A 84 -6.22 11.10 12.65
CA LYS A 84 -6.77 10.57 13.90
C LYS A 84 -5.70 10.49 14.97
N THR A 85 -4.54 9.93 14.64
CA THR A 85 -3.45 9.71 15.59
C THR A 85 -2.82 11.03 16.03
N ASN A 86 -2.69 12.02 15.14
CA ASN A 86 -2.03 13.29 15.44
C ASN A 86 -2.89 14.25 16.29
N ARG A 87 -4.16 13.90 16.57
CA ARG A 87 -5.01 14.69 17.48
C ARG A 87 -4.77 14.35 18.95
N ILE A 88 -3.96 13.34 19.23
CA ILE A 88 -3.72 12.82 20.58
C ILE A 88 -2.21 12.76 20.80
N TYR A 89 -1.75 13.13 21.98
CA TYR A 89 -0.36 12.95 22.39
C TYR A 89 -0.09 11.47 22.70
N HIS A 90 1.05 10.95 22.21
CA HIS A 90 1.50 9.59 22.48
C HIS A 90 2.79 9.61 23.30
N PRO A 91 2.84 9.01 24.49
CA PRO A 91 4.01 9.05 25.37
C PRO A 91 5.19 8.22 24.84
N ASN A 92 4.95 7.26 23.95
CA ASN A 92 5.97 6.42 23.34
C ASN A 92 5.47 5.79 22.03
N VAL A 93 6.39 5.11 21.34
CA VAL A 93 6.13 4.44 20.05
C VAL A 93 5.06 3.35 20.17
N ASP A 94 4.98 2.64 21.29
CA ASP A 94 4.01 1.55 21.44
C ASP A 94 2.58 2.08 21.67
N ALA A 95 2.44 3.20 22.38
CA ALA A 95 1.17 3.92 22.48
C ALA A 95 0.69 4.44 21.11
N LEU A 96 1.61 4.96 20.29
CA LEU A 96 1.29 5.35 18.92
C LEU A 96 0.85 4.14 18.07
N LYS A 97 1.60 3.02 18.12
CA LYS A 97 1.22 1.79 17.40
C LYS A 97 -0.14 1.25 17.85
N ALA A 98 -0.45 1.30 19.14
CA ALA A 98 -1.74 0.88 19.67
C ALA A 98 -2.87 1.75 19.09
N THR A 99 -2.69 3.07 19.07
CA THR A 99 -3.66 4.00 18.48
C THR A 99 -3.84 3.76 16.98
N ILE A 100 -2.75 3.54 16.23
CA ILE A 100 -2.82 3.22 14.79
C ILE A 100 -3.65 1.95 14.56
N ARG A 101 -3.46 0.90 15.38
CA ARG A 101 -4.25 -0.34 15.27
C ARG A 101 -5.72 -0.10 15.57
N THR A 102 -6.03 0.61 16.65
CA THR A 102 -7.41 0.95 17.00
C THR A 102 -8.11 1.73 15.87
N GLU A 103 -7.45 2.73 15.29
CA GLU A 103 -8.03 3.52 14.19
C GLU A 103 -8.11 2.74 12.87
N TRP A 104 -7.22 1.77 12.67
CA TRP A 104 -7.31 0.81 11.56
C TRP A 104 -8.53 -0.11 11.72
N ASP A 105 -8.71 -0.70 12.90
CA ASP A 105 -9.83 -1.62 13.18
C ASP A 105 -11.19 -0.89 13.12
N ASN A 106 -11.21 0.40 13.46
CA ASN A 106 -12.39 1.27 13.32
C ASN A 106 -12.63 1.77 11.87
N MET A 107 -11.78 1.41 10.91
CA MET A 107 -11.94 1.80 9.52
C MET A 107 -12.96 0.91 8.82
N SER A 108 -14.09 1.50 8.41
CA SER A 108 -15.15 0.73 7.73
C SER A 108 -14.69 0.22 6.35
N GLU A 109 -15.27 -0.91 5.94
CA GLU A 109 -14.98 -1.51 4.63
C GLU A 109 -15.41 -0.59 3.49
N GLU A 110 -16.53 0.14 3.64
CA GLU A 110 -17.01 1.11 2.64
C GLU A 110 -16.00 2.24 2.41
N PHE A 111 -15.21 2.60 3.43
CA PHE A 111 -14.12 3.55 3.27
C PHE A 111 -12.96 2.97 2.45
N LEU A 112 -12.64 1.69 2.66
CA LEU A 112 -11.58 0.97 1.95
C LEU A 112 -11.96 0.67 0.50
N ILE A 113 -13.23 0.40 0.22
CA ILE A 113 -13.81 0.29 -1.13
C ILE A 113 -13.93 1.69 -1.74
N SER A 114 -12.77 2.30 -1.99
CA SER A 114 -12.71 3.68 -2.45
C SER A 114 -12.95 3.75 -3.97
N LYS A 115 -13.97 4.50 -4.39
CA LYS A 115 -14.10 4.99 -5.78
C LYS A 115 -13.05 6.07 -6.11
N VAL A 116 -12.19 6.41 -5.14
CA VAL A 116 -11.19 7.47 -5.24
C VAL A 116 -10.13 7.09 -6.28
N PHE A 117 -9.73 5.82 -6.38
CA PHE A 117 -8.69 5.40 -7.31
C PHE A 117 -9.03 5.77 -8.76
N ARG A 118 -10.19 5.35 -9.27
CA ARG A 118 -10.62 5.66 -10.65
C ARG A 118 -10.71 7.17 -10.89
N ARG A 119 -11.36 7.92 -9.98
CA ARG A 119 -11.50 9.38 -10.11
C ARG A 119 -10.15 10.09 -10.16
N ARG A 120 -9.17 9.62 -9.39
CA ARG A 120 -7.82 10.20 -9.38
C ARG A 120 -7.04 9.86 -10.65
N VAL A 121 -7.15 8.63 -11.15
CA VAL A 121 -6.59 8.28 -12.46
C VAL A 121 -7.16 9.19 -13.55
N GLU A 122 -8.49 9.35 -13.60
CA GLU A 122 -9.16 10.26 -14.56
C GLU A 122 -8.66 11.71 -14.43
N ALA A 123 -8.48 12.20 -13.20
CA ALA A 123 -7.97 13.54 -12.94
C ALA A 123 -6.51 13.70 -13.42
N VAL A 124 -5.64 12.71 -13.16
CA VAL A 124 -4.24 12.73 -13.63
C VAL A 124 -4.18 12.67 -15.16
N THR A 125 -5.04 11.85 -15.79
CA THR A 125 -5.16 11.82 -17.26
C THR A 125 -5.60 13.17 -17.81
N LYS A 126 -6.60 13.82 -17.21
CA LYS A 126 -7.04 15.17 -17.61
C LYS A 126 -5.96 16.23 -17.41
N ALA A 127 -5.09 16.04 -16.42
CA ALA A 127 -3.94 16.89 -16.16
C ALA A 127 -2.70 16.50 -17.00
N GLU A 128 -2.83 15.57 -17.96
CA GLU A 128 -1.73 15.09 -18.81
C GLU A 128 -0.52 14.57 -18.01
N GLY A 129 -0.78 13.90 -16.89
CA GLY A 129 0.25 13.42 -15.97
C GLY A 129 0.67 14.44 -14.91
N GLY A 130 0.10 15.65 -14.91
CA GLY A 130 0.31 16.67 -13.90
C GLY A 130 -0.29 16.31 -12.53
N HIS A 131 0.16 17.03 -11.50
CA HIS A 131 -0.34 16.85 -10.13
C HIS A 131 -1.81 17.23 -10.01
N ILE A 132 -2.55 16.45 -9.22
CA ILE A 132 -3.96 16.66 -8.91
C ILE A 132 -4.12 17.09 -7.45
N LYS A 133 -5.19 17.83 -7.17
CA LYS A 133 -5.58 18.19 -5.79
C LYS A 133 -6.32 17.03 -5.11
#